data_AF-A0A1G4MIR5-F1
#
_entry.id   AF-A0A1G4MIR5-F1
#
_cell.length_a   1.000
_cell.length_b   1.000
_cell.length_c   1.000
_cell.angle_alpha   90.00
_cell.angle_beta   90.00
_cell.angle_gamma   90.00
#
_symmetry.space_group_name_H-M   'P 1'
#
loop_
_entity.id
_entity.type
_entity.pdbx_description
1 polymer ?
#
loop_
_entity_poly.entity_id
_entity_poly.type
_entity_poly.pdbx_seq_one_letter_code
_entity_poly.pdbx_strand_id
1 'polypeptide(L)'
;MEDKVKIRYTRLNQVCTKALQQSINRVDKWEKLSSCFPDYASTEEGAANLKNCQKQVVNFWKELCKREFGEIFKERDIEVKLNDLDQLIHEAKVKVKAGELISDGPPIDKVTPERLITGNIHDLRQRALKELNIRLETIDQMNTRLREEIEELNKQIDDDLTDLQKIYDKSLVPEAVEIDDTLAQGLRDMLLSLEEDNY
;
A
#
# COMPACT_ATOMS: atom_id res chain seq x y z
N MET A 1 10.11 0.19 12.93
CA MET A 1 11.07 0.53 11.86
C MET A 1 12.40 -0.04 12.32
N GLU A 2 12.56 -1.35 12.18
CA GLU A 2 13.70 -2.06 12.71
C GLU A 2 14.85 -1.91 11.72
N ASP A 3 16.04 -1.59 12.23
CA ASP A 3 17.26 -1.31 11.49
C ASP A 3 17.58 -2.52 10.60
N LYS A 4 17.08 -2.49 9.35
CA LYS A 4 17.29 -3.55 8.37
C LYS A 4 18.79 -3.69 8.20
N VAL A 5 19.29 -4.86 8.55
CA VAL A 5 20.71 -5.18 8.72
C VAL A 5 21.46 -4.99 7.39
N LYS A 6 21.88 -3.76 7.09
CA LYS A 6 22.71 -3.38 5.94
C LYS A 6 24.17 -3.78 6.22
N ILE A 7 24.50 -5.04 5.96
CA ILE A 7 25.80 -5.61 6.37
C ILE A 7 26.73 -5.86 5.21
N ARG A 8 26.22 -6.17 4.01
CA ARG A 8 27.07 -6.60 2.91
C ARG A 8 27.94 -5.48 2.38
N TYR A 9 27.39 -4.30 2.17
CA TYR A 9 28.17 -3.15 1.71
C TYR A 9 29.28 -2.79 2.70
N THR A 10 28.95 -2.73 3.99
CA THR A 10 29.92 -2.48 5.06
C THR A 10 31.03 -3.52 5.08
N ARG A 11 30.69 -4.82 4.96
CA ARG A 11 31.68 -5.90 4.90
C ARG A 11 32.55 -5.83 3.64
N LEU A 12 31.97 -5.49 2.49
CA LEU A 12 32.72 -5.30 1.25
C LEU A 12 33.77 -4.21 1.43
N ASN A 13 33.37 -3.05 1.96
CA ASN A 13 34.28 -1.93 2.22
C ASN A 13 35.41 -2.31 3.21
N GLN A 14 35.07 -3.03 4.28
CA GLN A 14 36.05 -3.55 5.23
C GLN A 14 37.06 -4.49 4.56
N VAL A 15 36.61 -5.40 3.70
CA VAL A 15 37.49 -6.35 3.00
C VAL A 15 38.39 -5.61 2.01
N CYS A 16 37.85 -4.68 1.21
CA CYS A 16 38.63 -3.86 0.27
C CYS A 16 39.73 -3.05 1.01
N THR A 17 39.36 -2.39 2.10
CA THR A 17 40.29 -1.61 2.92
C THR A 17 41.37 -2.50 3.54
N LYS A 18 40.98 -3.66 4.08
CA LYS A 18 41.92 -4.61 4.67
C LYS A 18 42.88 -5.19 3.63
N ALA A 19 42.39 -5.56 2.45
CA ALA A 19 43.20 -6.05 1.35
C ALA A 19 44.22 -5.00 0.90
N LEU A 20 43.80 -3.75 0.73
CA LEU A 20 44.70 -2.63 0.40
C LEU A 20 45.80 -2.47 1.45
N GLN A 21 45.44 -2.46 2.73
CA GLN A 21 46.41 -2.32 3.82
C GLN A 21 47.41 -3.49 3.85
N GLN A 22 46.96 -4.72 3.59
CA GLN A 22 47.86 -5.87 3.51
C GLN A 22 48.81 -5.82 2.30
N SER A 23 48.34 -5.34 1.15
CA SER A 23 49.19 -5.16 -0.03
C SER A 23 50.28 -4.11 0.19
N ILE A 24 49.93 -3.00 0.86
CA ILE A 24 50.87 -1.90 1.13
C ILE A 24 51.89 -2.27 2.22
N ASN A 25 51.55 -3.18 3.13
CA ASN A 25 52.38 -3.56 4.28
C ASN A 25 53.82 -3.97 3.90
N ARG A 26 54.04 -4.56 2.71
CA ARG A 26 55.40 -4.92 2.27
C ARG A 26 56.26 -3.69 1.96
N VAL A 27 55.67 -2.66 1.37
CA VAL A 27 56.35 -1.41 1.01
C VAL A 27 56.48 -0.51 2.23
N ASP A 28 55.56 -0.60 3.18
CA ASP A 28 55.56 0.16 4.44
C ASP A 28 56.68 -0.29 5.42
N LYS A 29 57.20 -1.50 5.25
CA LYS A 29 58.30 -2.02 6.06
C LYS A 29 59.65 -1.53 5.55
N TRP A 30 60.31 -0.69 6.36
CA TRP A 30 61.64 -0.15 6.06
C TRP A 30 62.66 -1.23 5.70
N GLU A 31 62.72 -2.33 6.46
CA GLU A 31 63.65 -3.45 6.23
C GLU A 31 63.54 -4.03 4.81
N LYS A 32 62.32 -4.14 4.28
CA LYS A 32 62.09 -4.66 2.93
C LYS A 32 62.55 -3.65 1.89
N LEU A 33 62.28 -2.37 2.11
CA LEU A 33 62.71 -1.32 1.19
C LEU A 33 64.24 -1.15 1.18
N SER A 34 64.89 -1.10 2.35
CA SER A 34 66.34 -0.96 2.45
C SER A 34 67.08 -2.19 1.92
N SER A 35 66.52 -3.39 2.09
CA SER A 35 67.11 -4.61 1.53
C SER A 35 67.18 -4.63 0.00
N CYS A 36 66.31 -3.88 -0.68
CA CYS A 36 66.33 -3.72 -2.14
C CYS A 36 67.33 -2.66 -2.61
N PHE A 37 67.77 -1.76 -1.72
CA PHE A 37 68.70 -0.67 -2.03
C PHE A 37 69.78 -0.52 -0.94
N PRO A 38 70.57 -1.57 -0.66
CA PRO A 38 71.46 -1.61 0.50
C PRO A 38 72.50 -0.48 0.48
N ASP A 39 73.20 -0.32 -0.65
CA ASP A 39 74.30 0.67 -0.77
C ASP A 39 73.80 2.11 -0.64
N TYR A 40 72.63 2.41 -1.22
CA TYR A 40 72.03 3.74 -1.16
C TYR A 40 71.43 4.03 0.23
N ALA A 41 70.79 3.04 0.84
CA ALA A 41 70.21 3.16 2.19
C ALA A 41 71.27 3.27 3.30
N SER A 42 72.53 2.86 3.04
CA SER A 42 73.65 3.06 3.97
C SER A 42 74.11 4.52 4.06
N THR A 43 73.78 5.35 3.07
CA THR A 43 74.05 6.80 3.12
C THR A 43 72.95 7.54 3.87
N GLU A 44 73.31 8.58 4.64
CA GLU A 44 72.34 9.37 5.42
C GLU A 44 71.29 10.06 4.53
N GLU A 45 71.74 10.70 3.44
CA GLU A 45 70.87 11.33 2.45
C GLU A 45 70.00 10.31 1.71
N GLY A 46 70.56 9.16 1.31
CA GLY A 46 69.82 8.11 0.63
C GLY A 46 68.74 7.48 1.51
N ALA A 47 69.03 7.26 2.79
CA ALA A 47 68.04 6.80 3.76
C ALA A 47 66.90 7.80 3.98
N ALA A 48 67.21 9.09 4.08
CA ALA A 48 66.21 10.15 4.21
C ALA A 48 65.32 10.26 2.96
N ASN A 49 65.93 10.20 1.77
CA ASN A 49 65.22 10.24 0.49
C ASN A 49 64.29 9.02 0.32
N LEU A 50 64.77 7.81 0.65
CA LEU A 50 63.96 6.60 0.58
C LEU A 50 62.78 6.64 1.56
N LYS A 51 62.97 7.11 2.79
CA LYS A 51 61.85 7.27 3.75
C LYS A 51 60.81 8.27 3.27
N ASN A 52 61.24 9.37 2.65
CA ASN A 52 60.32 10.35 2.09
C ASN A 52 59.56 9.78 0.90
N CYS A 53 60.24 9.12 -0.03
CA CYS A 53 59.64 8.44 -1.17
C CYS A 53 58.64 7.36 -0.72
N GLN A 54 59.03 6.53 0.25
CA GLN A 54 58.18 5.50 0.84
C GLN A 54 56.87 6.08 1.36
N LYS A 55 56.94 7.13 2.18
CA LYS A 55 55.74 7.81 2.71
C LYS A 55 54.86 8.38 1.60
N GLN A 56 55.47 9.02 0.60
CA GLN A 56 54.73 9.58 -0.53
C GLN A 56 54.01 8.50 -1.34
N VAL A 57 54.70 7.40 -1.68
CA VAL A 57 54.12 6.28 -2.42
C VAL A 57 52.98 5.62 -1.63
N VAL A 58 53.20 5.35 -0.34
CA VAL A 58 52.20 4.74 0.53
C VAL A 58 50.95 5.62 0.63
N ASN A 59 51.11 6.92 0.85
CA ASN A 59 49.99 7.85 0.96
C ASN A 59 49.25 8.01 -0.37
N PHE A 60 49.99 8.21 -1.47
CA PHE A 60 49.42 8.34 -2.80
C PHE A 60 48.62 7.10 -3.19
N TRP A 61 49.19 5.91 -2.97
CA TRP A 61 48.50 4.64 -3.24
C TRP A 61 47.21 4.53 -2.42
N LYS A 62 47.26 4.78 -1.10
CA LYS A 62 46.07 4.69 -0.24
C LYS A 62 44.95 5.61 -0.71
N GLU A 63 45.26 6.87 -0.99
CA GLU A 63 44.26 7.86 -1.36
C GLU A 63 43.72 7.65 -2.77
N LEU A 64 44.57 7.24 -3.72
CA LEU A 64 44.13 6.90 -5.06
C LEU A 64 43.20 5.68 -5.02
N CYS A 65 43.60 4.57 -4.39
CA CYS A 65 42.77 3.37 -4.35
C CYS A 65 41.43 3.59 -3.62
N LYS A 66 41.41 4.35 -2.51
CA LYS A 66 40.15 4.69 -1.83
C LYS A 66 39.21 5.46 -2.75
N ARG A 67 39.74 6.42 -3.51
CA ARG A 67 38.97 7.20 -4.47
C ARG A 67 38.42 6.32 -5.59
N GLU A 68 39.28 5.53 -6.22
CA GLU A 68 38.87 4.62 -7.30
C GLU A 68 37.83 3.60 -6.84
N PHE A 69 37.98 3.02 -5.63
CA PHE A 69 36.94 2.14 -5.07
C PHE A 69 35.63 2.87 -4.86
N GLY A 70 35.67 4.11 -4.35
CA GLY A 70 34.49 4.95 -4.19
C GLY A 70 33.78 5.23 -5.50
N GLU A 71 34.52 5.57 -6.55
CA GLU A 71 33.95 5.83 -7.87
C GLU A 71 33.36 4.56 -8.49
N ILE A 72 34.04 3.41 -8.42
CA ILE A 72 33.49 2.13 -8.87
C ILE A 72 32.20 1.78 -8.12
N PHE A 73 32.14 2.00 -6.81
CA PHE A 73 30.95 1.73 -6.00
C PHE A 73 29.77 2.60 -6.42
N LYS A 74 30.01 3.88 -6.74
CA LYS A 74 28.99 4.80 -7.25
C LYS A 74 28.54 4.43 -8.66
N GLU A 75 29.47 4.22 -9.60
CA GLU A 75 29.16 3.88 -10.99
C GLU A 75 28.30 2.62 -11.11
N ARG A 76 28.53 1.64 -10.24
CA ARG A 76 27.83 0.36 -10.25
C ARG A 76 26.61 0.34 -9.34
N ASP A 77 26.38 1.41 -8.58
CA ASP A 77 25.33 1.51 -7.56
C ASP A 77 25.33 0.31 -6.60
N ILE A 78 26.53 -0.06 -6.14
CA ILE A 78 26.74 -1.30 -5.36
C ILE A 78 26.08 -1.20 -3.99
N GLU A 79 26.05 -0.02 -3.39
CA GLU A 79 25.46 0.17 -2.07
C GLU A 79 23.96 -0.14 -2.08
N VAL A 80 23.21 0.41 -3.03
CA VAL A 80 21.77 0.14 -3.18
C VAL A 80 21.54 -1.34 -3.45
N LYS A 81 22.25 -1.93 -4.43
CA LYS A 81 22.08 -3.34 -4.79
C LYS A 81 22.36 -4.30 -3.64
N LEU A 82 23.38 -4.04 -2.83
CA LEU A 82 23.71 -4.90 -1.69
C LEU A 82 22.73 -4.71 -0.54
N ASN A 83 22.22 -3.50 -0.33
CA ASN A 83 21.17 -3.22 0.65
C ASN A 83 19.85 -3.90 0.26
N ASP A 84 19.46 -3.82 -1.02
CA ASP A 84 18.28 -4.49 -1.57
C ASP A 84 18.41 -6.01 -1.43
N LEU A 85 19.60 -6.56 -1.70
CA LEU A 85 19.88 -7.97 -1.50
C LEU A 85 19.72 -8.40 -0.04
N ASP A 86 20.26 -7.63 0.91
CA ASP A 86 20.10 -7.91 2.34
C ASP A 86 18.62 -7.88 2.75
N GLN A 87 17.84 -6.94 2.20
CA GLN A 87 16.39 -6.88 2.39
C GLN A 87 15.66 -8.10 1.81
N LEU A 88 15.93 -8.47 0.56
CA LEU A 88 15.31 -9.63 -0.09
C LEU A 88 15.59 -10.93 0.67
N ILE A 89 16.83 -11.11 1.15
CA ILE A 89 17.20 -12.29 1.96
C ILE A 89 16.46 -12.28 3.30
N HIS A 90 16.31 -11.13 3.94
CA HIS A 90 15.56 -11.02 5.17
C HIS A 90 14.08 -11.35 4.97
N GLU A 91 13.43 -10.76 3.98
CA GLU A 91 12.02 -11.03 3.62
C GLU A 91 11.78 -12.51 3.31
N ALA A 92 12.68 -13.13 2.54
CA ALA A 92 12.62 -14.56 2.26
C ALA A 92 12.71 -15.40 3.54
N LYS A 93 13.64 -15.08 4.45
CA LYS A 93 13.77 -15.78 5.73
C LYS A 93 12.54 -15.63 6.62
N VAL A 94 11.89 -14.46 6.63
CA VAL A 94 10.66 -14.23 7.38
C VAL A 94 9.52 -15.10 6.83
N LYS A 95 9.33 -15.10 5.50
CA LYS A 95 8.30 -15.92 4.84
C LYS A 95 8.51 -17.43 5.04
N VAL A 96 9.76 -17.90 5.05
CA VAL A 96 10.09 -19.30 5.37
C VAL A 96 9.70 -19.63 6.81
N LYS A 97 10.06 -18.76 7.77
CA LYS A 97 9.70 -18.96 9.19
C LYS A 97 8.20 -18.94 9.44
N ALA A 98 7.46 -18.12 8.68
CA ALA A 98 6.00 -18.04 8.75
C ALA A 98 5.29 -19.24 8.10
N GLY A 99 6.02 -20.14 7.43
CA GLY A 99 5.45 -21.29 6.72
C GLY A 99 4.73 -20.91 5.41
N GLU A 100 4.83 -19.67 4.96
CA GLU A 100 4.17 -19.15 3.74
C GLU A 100 4.91 -19.56 2.46
N LEU A 101 6.17 -19.95 2.57
CA LEU A 101 6.98 -20.41 1.44
C LEU A 101 6.89 -21.94 1.30
N ILE A 102 6.01 -22.39 0.41
CA ILE A 102 6.03 -23.75 -0.13
C ILE A 102 7.17 -23.81 -1.15
N SER A 103 8.32 -24.29 -0.68
CA SER A 103 9.54 -24.46 -1.48
C SER A 103 9.34 -25.55 -2.54
N ASP A 104 8.98 -25.18 -3.78
CA ASP A 104 9.45 -25.89 -4.99
C ASP A 104 9.15 -25.15 -6.32
N GLY A 105 9.24 -23.83 -6.33
CA GLY A 105 9.19 -23.09 -7.59
C GLY A 105 10.43 -23.41 -8.45
N PRO A 106 10.28 -23.67 -9.77
CA PRO A 106 11.44 -23.87 -10.63
C PRO A 106 12.35 -22.62 -10.58
N PRO A 107 13.69 -22.79 -10.63
CA PRO A 107 14.62 -21.67 -10.74
C PRO A 107 14.19 -20.70 -11.85
N ILE A 108 14.37 -19.40 -11.63
CA ILE A 108 13.96 -18.34 -12.58
C ILE A 108 14.47 -18.61 -14.00
N ASP A 109 15.67 -19.17 -14.15
CA ASP A 109 16.27 -19.53 -15.44
C ASP A 109 15.50 -20.61 -16.22
N LYS A 110 14.62 -21.36 -15.55
CA LYS A 110 13.73 -22.37 -16.15
C LYS A 110 12.31 -21.85 -16.37
N VAL A 111 12.04 -20.58 -16.03
CA VAL A 111 10.72 -19.96 -16.18
C VAL A 111 10.63 -19.32 -17.57
N THR A 112 9.69 -19.80 -18.39
CA THR A 112 9.39 -19.23 -19.71
C THR A 112 8.95 -17.76 -19.57
N PRO A 113 9.30 -16.86 -20.51
CA PRO A 113 8.84 -15.46 -20.49
C PRO A 113 7.32 -15.31 -20.31
N GLU A 114 6.53 -16.19 -20.92
CA GLU A 114 5.06 -16.21 -20.78
C GLU A 114 4.61 -16.43 -19.33
N ARG A 115 5.29 -17.31 -18.59
CA ARG A 115 4.98 -17.57 -17.17
C ARG A 115 5.35 -16.37 -16.30
N LEU A 116 6.46 -15.69 -16.61
CA LEU A 116 6.89 -14.48 -15.90
C LEU A 116 5.89 -13.33 -16.12
N ILE A 117 5.43 -13.15 -17.35
CA ILE A 117 4.42 -12.14 -17.71
C ILE A 117 3.09 -12.48 -17.04
N THR A 118 2.64 -13.73 -17.13
CA THR A 118 1.37 -14.16 -16.53
C THR A 118 1.39 -14.01 -15.00
N GLY A 119 2.51 -14.34 -14.34
CA GLY A 119 2.69 -14.12 -12.91
C GLY A 119 2.58 -12.65 -12.52
N ASN A 120 3.28 -11.76 -13.23
CA ASN A 120 3.18 -10.32 -12.97
C ASN A 120 1.77 -9.76 -13.24
N ILE A 121 1.10 -10.23 -14.29
CA ILE A 121 -0.27 -9.85 -14.60
C ILE A 121 -1.25 -10.33 -13.52
N HIS A 122 -1.00 -11.51 -12.94
CA HIS A 122 -1.84 -12.05 -11.86
C HIS A 122 -1.90 -11.10 -10.67
N ASP A 123 -0.77 -10.56 -10.21
CA ASP A 123 -0.73 -9.63 -9.07
C ASP A 123 -1.44 -8.30 -9.38
N LEU A 124 -1.32 -7.82 -10.63
CA LEU A 124 -2.06 -6.64 -11.08
C LEU A 124 -3.57 -6.90 -11.10
N ARG A 125 -4.00 -8.04 -11.64
CA ARG A 125 -5.41 -8.47 -11.67
C ARG A 125 -5.96 -8.62 -10.25
N GLN A 126 -5.19 -9.20 -9.32
CA GLN A 126 -5.62 -9.37 -7.94
C GLN A 126 -5.81 -8.02 -7.24
N ARG A 127 -4.94 -7.03 -7.49
CA ARG A 127 -5.13 -5.66 -7.01
C ARG A 127 -6.39 -5.00 -7.59
N ALA A 128 -6.58 -5.11 -8.90
CA ALA A 128 -7.76 -4.57 -9.57
C ALA A 128 -9.07 -5.21 -9.06
N LEU A 129 -9.08 -6.53 -8.81
CA LEU A 129 -10.23 -7.22 -8.23
C LEU A 129 -10.53 -6.75 -6.81
N LYS A 130 -9.51 -6.55 -5.97
CA LYS A 130 -9.70 -5.99 -4.62
C LYS A 130 -10.32 -4.60 -4.67
N GLU A 131 -9.82 -3.74 -5.57
CA GLU A 131 -10.38 -2.39 -5.75
C GLU A 131 -11.82 -2.42 -6.25
N LEU A 132 -12.12 -3.26 -7.24
CA LEU A 132 -13.48 -3.44 -7.77
C LEU A 132 -14.44 -3.96 -6.70
N ASN A 133 -14.02 -4.91 -5.87
CA ASN A 133 -14.83 -5.43 -4.78
C ASN A 133 -15.14 -4.35 -3.75
N ILE A 134 -14.16 -3.52 -3.37
CA ILE A 134 -14.38 -2.40 -2.44
C ILE A 134 -15.40 -1.41 -3.04
N ARG A 135 -15.29 -1.10 -4.34
CA ARG A 135 -16.25 -0.21 -5.01
C ARG A 135 -17.64 -0.82 -5.08
N LEU A 136 -17.75 -2.12 -5.35
CA LEU A 136 -19.03 -2.83 -5.38
C LEU A 136 -19.69 -2.82 -4.01
N GLU A 137 -18.93 -3.11 -2.95
CA GLU A 137 -19.40 -3.05 -1.57
C GLU A 137 -19.88 -1.63 -1.20
N THR A 138 -19.16 -0.60 -1.64
CA THR A 138 -19.57 0.80 -1.44
C THR A 138 -20.89 1.11 -2.15
N ILE A 139 -21.07 0.66 -3.39
CA ILE A 139 -22.31 0.88 -4.16
C ILE A 139 -23.47 0.10 -3.55
N ASP A 140 -23.23 -1.13 -3.09
CA ASP A 140 -24.25 -1.94 -2.42
C ASP A 140 -24.74 -1.25 -1.16
N GLN A 141 -23.83 -0.74 -0.32
CA GLN A 141 -24.17 0.06 0.85
C GLN A 141 -24.95 1.34 0.51
N MET A 142 -24.62 2.01 -0.60
CA MET A 142 -25.37 3.18 -1.05
C MET A 142 -26.77 2.78 -1.54
N ASN A 143 -26.90 1.67 -2.26
CA ASN A 143 -28.18 1.18 -2.75
C ASN A 143 -29.09 0.72 -1.62
N THR A 144 -28.56 0.05 -0.60
CA THR A 144 -29.34 -0.34 0.59
C THR A 144 -29.85 0.91 1.30
N ARG A 145 -29.00 1.93 1.50
CA ARG A 145 -29.40 3.19 2.12
C ARG A 145 -30.50 3.91 1.32
N LEU A 146 -30.36 3.99 0.00
CA LEU A 146 -31.39 4.60 -0.85
C LEU A 146 -32.72 3.84 -0.82
N ARG A 147 -32.68 2.51 -0.71
CA ARG A 147 -33.91 1.70 -0.54
C ARG A 147 -34.59 2.00 0.80
N GLU A 148 -33.82 2.09 1.87
CA GLU A 148 -34.33 2.47 3.19
C GLU A 148 -34.96 3.87 3.16
N GLU A 149 -34.30 4.85 2.53
CA GLU A 149 -34.84 6.21 2.35
C GLU A 149 -36.17 6.21 1.55
N ILE A 150 -36.26 5.39 0.49
CA ILE A 150 -37.49 5.26 -0.31
C ILE A 150 -38.62 4.61 0.49
N GLU A 151 -38.33 3.55 1.25
CA GLU A 151 -39.32 2.89 2.10
C GLU A 151 -39.84 3.82 3.19
N GLU A 152 -38.97 4.63 3.80
CA GLU A 152 -39.35 5.64 4.79
C GLU A 152 -40.24 6.73 4.17
N LEU A 153 -39.87 7.26 3.00
CA LEU A 153 -40.67 8.25 2.28
C LEU A 153 -42.05 7.69 1.86
N ASN A 154 -42.11 6.45 1.37
CA ASN A 154 -43.38 5.82 1.02
C ASN A 154 -44.28 5.66 2.25
N LYS A 155 -43.71 5.29 3.40
CA LYS A 155 -44.45 5.21 4.65
C LYS A 155 -44.98 6.58 5.07
N GLN A 156 -44.17 7.63 4.96
CA GLN A 156 -44.62 9.01 5.23
C GLN A 156 -45.76 9.43 4.30
N ILE A 157 -45.70 9.08 3.01
CA ILE A 157 -46.80 9.35 2.06
C ILE A 157 -48.08 8.62 2.47
N ASP A 158 -47.99 7.34 2.84
CA ASP A 158 -49.17 6.57 3.28
C ASP A 158 -49.77 7.14 4.59
N ASP A 159 -48.92 7.56 5.54
CA ASP A 159 -49.34 8.22 6.77
C ASP A 159 -50.05 9.57 6.47
N ASP A 160 -49.45 10.40 5.61
CA ASP A 160 -50.02 11.68 5.16
C ASP A 160 -51.35 11.48 4.43
N LEU A 161 -51.47 10.47 3.56
CA LEU A 161 -52.72 10.13 2.86
C LEU A 161 -53.81 9.70 3.85
N THR A 162 -53.44 8.89 4.85
CA THR A 162 -54.35 8.44 5.90
C THR A 162 -54.83 9.63 6.75
N ASP A 163 -53.94 10.57 7.05
CA ASP A 163 -54.30 11.77 7.80
C ASP A 163 -55.16 12.73 6.98
N LEU A 164 -54.88 12.89 5.68
CA LEU A 164 -55.74 13.63 4.76
C LEU A 164 -57.12 12.99 4.64
N GLN A 165 -57.23 11.65 4.60
CA GLN A 165 -58.52 10.95 4.65
C GLN A 165 -59.27 11.22 5.95
N LYS A 166 -58.60 11.15 7.11
CA LYS A 166 -59.24 11.51 8.39
C LYS A 166 -59.72 12.96 8.41
N ILE A 167 -58.95 13.89 7.84
CA ILE A 167 -59.34 15.29 7.74
C ILE A 167 -60.54 15.44 6.80
N TYR A 168 -60.52 14.77 5.64
CA TYR A 168 -61.62 14.74 4.68
C TYR A 168 -62.90 14.23 5.36
N ASP A 169 -62.86 13.06 5.99
CA ASP A 169 -63.98 12.47 6.72
C ASP A 169 -64.49 13.40 7.83
N LYS A 170 -63.59 14.03 8.59
CA LYS A 170 -63.98 15.00 9.64
C LYS A 170 -64.60 16.28 9.08
N SER A 171 -64.16 16.73 7.91
CA SER A 171 -64.65 17.95 7.25
C SER A 171 -65.94 17.74 6.46
N LEU A 172 -66.25 16.51 6.06
CA LEU A 172 -67.50 16.12 5.41
C LEU A 172 -68.57 15.61 6.39
N VAL A 173 -68.27 15.59 7.69
CA VAL A 173 -69.26 15.51 8.78
C VAL A 173 -69.55 16.93 9.28
N PRO A 174 -70.07 17.79 8.40
CA PRO A 174 -71.38 18.36 8.67
C PRO A 174 -72.27 18.21 7.43
N GLU A 175 -73.51 17.74 7.66
CA GLU A 175 -74.57 17.52 6.64
C GLU A 175 -74.44 16.25 5.78
N ALA A 176 -74.02 15.12 6.38
CA ALA A 176 -74.76 13.90 6.05
C ALA A 176 -76.18 14.12 6.58
N VAL A 177 -77.06 14.53 5.69
CA VAL A 177 -78.50 14.58 5.84
C VAL A 177 -78.93 13.24 6.43
N GLU A 178 -79.03 13.16 7.76
CA GLU A 178 -80.10 12.38 8.36
C GLU A 178 -81.35 12.95 7.70
N ILE A 179 -81.93 12.17 6.78
CA ILE A 179 -83.33 12.34 6.46
C ILE A 179 -83.99 12.10 7.81
N ASP A 180 -84.18 13.20 8.52
CA ASP A 180 -84.82 13.27 9.82
C ASP A 180 -86.09 12.43 9.66
N ASP A 181 -86.16 11.29 10.37
CA ASP A 181 -87.25 10.32 10.19
C ASP A 181 -88.61 11.02 10.37
N THR A 182 -88.63 12.12 11.14
CA THR A 182 -89.71 13.09 11.28
C THR A 182 -90.09 13.82 9.99
N LEU A 183 -89.13 14.21 9.14
CA LEU A 183 -89.41 14.79 7.81
C LEU A 183 -90.02 13.74 6.87
N ALA A 184 -89.51 12.51 6.92
CA ALA A 184 -90.04 11.40 6.12
C ALA A 184 -91.42 10.92 6.63
N GLN A 185 -91.73 11.07 7.92
CA GLN A 185 -93.05 10.80 8.48
C GLN A 185 -94.03 11.93 8.18
N GLY A 186 -93.62 13.20 8.30
CA GLY A 186 -94.46 14.34 7.93
C GLY A 186 -94.87 14.33 6.46
N LEU A 187 -94.00 13.87 5.56
CA LEU A 187 -94.32 13.72 4.14
C LEU A 187 -95.31 12.58 3.86
N ARG A 188 -95.28 11.52 4.69
CA ARG A 188 -96.22 10.40 4.63
C ARG A 188 -97.61 10.78 5.16
N ASP A 189 -97.66 11.53 6.26
CA ASP A 189 -98.93 12.01 6.83
C ASP A 189 -99.63 13.01 5.90
N MET A 190 -98.85 13.85 5.21
CA MET A 190 -99.40 14.81 4.22
C MET A 190 -99.92 14.13 2.94
N LEU A 191 -99.32 13.01 2.54
CA LEU A 191 -99.83 12.18 1.45
C LEU A 191 -101.14 11.46 1.83
N LEU A 192 -101.26 11.01 3.08
CA LEU A 192 -102.48 10.37 3.59
C LEU A 192 -103.67 11.35 3.66
N SER A 193 -103.44 12.59 4.09
CA SER A 193 -104.53 13.59 4.12
C SER A 193 -105.04 13.97 2.73
N LEU A 194 -104.17 13.93 1.70
CA LEU A 194 -104.56 14.22 0.31
C LEU A 194 -105.35 13.08 -0.35
N GLU A 195 -105.22 11.85 0.14
CA GLU A 195 -106.05 10.72 -0.27
C GLU A 195 -107.41 10.71 0.44
N GLU A 196 -107.47 11.18 1.69
CA GLU A 196 -108.73 11.31 2.44
C GLU A 196 -109.63 12.46 1.94
N ASP A 197 -109.04 13.55 1.42
CA ASP A 197 -109.78 14.69 0.85
C ASP A 197 -110.34 14.44 -0.57
N ASN A 198 -110.12 13.26 -1.17
CA ASN A 198 -110.58 12.89 -2.52
C ASN A 198 -111.79 11.92 -2.54
N TYR A 199 -112.51 11.74 -1.43
CA TYR A 199 -113.77 11.00 -1.36
C TYR A 199 -114.98 11.87 -1.00
#